data_AF-A0A9X7TSW9-F1
#
_entry.id   AF-A0A9X7TSW9-F1
#
_cell.length_a   1.000
_cell.length_b   1.000
_cell.length_c   1.000
_cell.angle_alpha   90.00
_cell.angle_beta   90.00
_cell.angle_gamma   90.00
#
_symmetry.space_group_name_H-M   'P 1'
#
loop_
_entity.id
_entity.type
_entity.pdbx_description
1 polymer ?
#
loop_
_entity_poly.entity_id
_entity_poly.type
_entity_poly.pdbx_seq_one_letter_code
_entity_poly.pdbx_strand_id
1 'polypeptide(L)'
;MASDHNFEELEAPAKTAEELHISVATLRKYSLIVEKVTGNKDYYERTKQKSRLYSAKDIEDLKAFRTLSKNADLTLQEAARQIFAVSDKKTEEVKKAAKMQKSVATNTATVDADQVVKLLTMLQNTIASQNKAIEDLQKQVARVEAQNRKLIDRSHQLAEPESEDSKEKANNKDQEAAKEITEEQKSEQEAHEEILKKARENEEKRRKQQVEENIHRTLAQMQIRPKKKHHWWDRFFK
;
A
#
# COMPACT_ATOMS: atom_id res chain seq x y z
N MET A 1 -23.78 -34.79 26.33
CA MET A 1 -22.92 -33.78 25.68
C MET A 1 -23.34 -33.74 24.22
N ALA A 2 -24.00 -32.66 23.80
CA ALA A 2 -24.37 -32.47 22.40
C ALA A 2 -23.12 -31.98 21.69
N SER A 3 -22.57 -32.82 20.82
CA SER A 3 -21.49 -32.41 19.92
C SER A 3 -22.11 -31.51 18.87
N ASP A 4 -21.96 -30.19 19.05
CA ASP A 4 -22.30 -29.18 18.03
C ASP A 4 -21.35 -29.34 16.84
N HIS A 5 -21.61 -30.35 16.02
CA HIS A 5 -21.05 -30.43 14.69
C HIS A 5 -21.77 -29.37 13.85
N ASN A 6 -21.19 -28.16 13.80
CA ASN A 6 -21.54 -27.19 12.76
C ASN A 6 -21.21 -27.85 11.41
N PHE A 7 -22.22 -28.44 10.78
CA PHE A 7 -22.16 -28.82 9.38
C PHE A 7 -22.13 -27.51 8.59
N GLU A 8 -20.93 -27.03 8.26
CA GLU A 8 -20.80 -25.98 7.25
C GLU A 8 -21.30 -26.57 5.93
N GLU A 9 -22.44 -26.08 5.45
CA GLU A 9 -22.97 -26.45 4.15
C GLU A 9 -22.00 -25.96 3.07
N LEU A 10 -21.43 -26.91 2.35
CA LEU A 10 -20.48 -26.68 1.28
C LEU A 10 -21.20 -26.64 -0.06
N GLU A 11 -21.14 -25.50 -0.73
CA GLU A 11 -21.82 -25.28 -1.98
C GLU A 11 -20.96 -25.65 -3.20
N ALA A 12 -21.63 -26.19 -4.22
CA ALA A 12 -21.01 -26.49 -5.50
C ALA A 12 -20.80 -25.22 -6.36
N PRO A 13 -19.80 -25.20 -7.26
CA PRO A 13 -19.45 -24.01 -8.03
C PRO A 13 -20.58 -23.40 -8.86
N ALA A 14 -21.54 -24.23 -9.31
CA ALA A 14 -22.68 -23.77 -10.09
C ALA A 14 -23.61 -22.89 -9.24
N LYS A 15 -23.99 -23.36 -8.05
CA LYS A 15 -24.87 -22.63 -7.12
C LYS A 15 -24.24 -21.32 -6.66
N THR A 16 -22.97 -21.38 -6.23
CA THR A 16 -22.24 -20.18 -5.82
C THR A 16 -22.07 -19.16 -6.96
N ALA A 17 -21.95 -19.61 -8.20
CA ALA A 17 -21.83 -18.70 -9.35
C ALA A 17 -23.15 -17.98 -9.63
N GLU A 18 -24.28 -18.68 -9.49
CA GLU A 18 -25.63 -18.11 -9.59
C GLU A 18 -25.86 -17.06 -8.49
N GLU A 19 -25.53 -17.38 -7.24
CA GLU A 19 -25.69 -16.46 -6.10
C GLU A 19 -24.80 -15.21 -6.24
N LEU A 20 -23.58 -15.38 -6.74
CA LEU A 20 -22.65 -14.28 -6.99
C LEU A 20 -22.95 -13.53 -8.29
N HIS A 21 -23.93 -13.95 -9.09
CA HIS A 21 -24.23 -13.41 -10.42
C HIS A 21 -22.98 -13.27 -11.31
N ILE A 22 -22.18 -14.34 -11.38
CA ILE A 22 -20.99 -14.45 -12.24
C ILE A 22 -20.98 -15.78 -12.98
N SER A 23 -20.20 -15.87 -14.06
CA SER A 23 -20.00 -17.16 -14.73
C SER A 23 -19.18 -18.12 -13.86
N VAL A 24 -19.42 -19.42 -13.99
CA VAL A 24 -18.61 -20.47 -13.34
C VAL A 24 -17.13 -20.35 -13.72
N ALA A 25 -16.83 -19.92 -14.95
CA ALA A 25 -15.47 -19.67 -15.40
C ALA A 25 -14.80 -18.49 -14.66
N THR A 26 -15.56 -17.42 -14.41
CA THR A 26 -15.08 -16.26 -13.62
C THR A 26 -14.83 -16.66 -12.18
N LEU A 27 -15.75 -17.41 -11.56
CA LEU A 27 -15.56 -17.96 -10.21
C LEU A 27 -14.31 -18.84 -10.12
N ARG A 28 -14.06 -19.68 -11.15
CA ARG A 28 -12.84 -20.48 -11.24
C ARG A 28 -11.57 -19.62 -11.34
N LYS A 29 -11.62 -18.48 -12.03
CA LYS A 29 -10.49 -17.54 -12.10
C LYS A 29 -10.24 -16.89 -10.74
N TYR A 30 -11.29 -16.44 -10.06
CA TYR A 30 -11.20 -15.80 -8.75
C TYR A 30 -10.63 -16.76 -7.71
N SER A 31 -11.18 -17.97 -7.61
CA SER A 31 -10.65 -19.01 -6.72
C SER A 31 -9.18 -19.37 -7.00
N LEU A 32 -8.77 -19.44 -8.27
CA LEU A 32 -7.35 -19.64 -8.64
C LEU A 32 -6.44 -18.48 -8.19
N ILE A 33 -6.95 -17.24 -8.19
CA ILE A 33 -6.19 -16.08 -7.71
C ILE A 33 -6.04 -16.17 -6.19
N VAL A 34 -7.10 -16.52 -5.47
CA VAL A 34 -7.07 -16.71 -4.01
C VAL A 34 -6.05 -17.79 -3.62
N GLU A 35 -6.07 -18.95 -4.28
CA GLU A 35 -5.09 -20.03 -4.04
C GLU A 35 -3.64 -19.58 -4.30
N LYS A 36 -3.41 -18.74 -5.30
CA LYS A 36 -2.07 -18.20 -5.61
C LYS A 36 -1.62 -17.16 -4.61
N VAL A 37 -2.53 -16.30 -4.16
CA VAL A 37 -2.24 -15.19 -3.25
C VAL A 37 -1.99 -15.69 -1.83
N THR A 38 -2.74 -16.68 -1.38
CA THR A 38 -2.57 -17.32 -0.06
C THR A 38 -1.45 -18.36 -0.05
N GLY A 39 -0.97 -18.78 -1.23
CA GLY A 39 -0.03 -19.90 -1.35
C GLY A 39 -0.62 -21.26 -0.93
N ASN A 40 -1.91 -21.33 -0.60
CA ASN A 40 -2.60 -22.56 -0.24
C ASN A 40 -3.40 -23.11 -1.43
N LYS A 41 -2.92 -24.21 -2.03
CA LYS A 41 -3.58 -24.87 -3.16
C LYS A 41 -4.89 -25.58 -2.77
N ASP A 42 -5.01 -25.90 -1.49
CA ASP A 42 -6.17 -26.56 -0.88
C ASP A 42 -6.91 -25.57 0.04
N TYR A 43 -6.94 -24.28 -0.35
CA TYR A 43 -7.71 -23.25 0.34
C TYR A 43 -9.21 -23.60 0.38
N TYR A 44 -9.74 -24.05 -0.75
CA TYR A 44 -11.11 -24.54 -0.87
C TYR A 44 -11.16 -26.06 -0.74
N GLU A 45 -12.17 -26.56 -0.05
CA GLU A 45 -12.47 -27.98 -0.06
C GLU A 45 -12.75 -28.47 -1.48
N ARG A 46 -12.49 -29.75 -1.74
CA ARG A 46 -12.65 -30.33 -3.06
C ARG A 46 -13.44 -31.62 -3.01
N THR A 47 -14.28 -31.83 -4.01
CA THR A 47 -14.90 -33.13 -4.26
C THR A 47 -13.84 -34.17 -4.69
N LYS A 48 -14.22 -35.45 -4.73
CA LYS A 48 -13.38 -36.52 -5.29
C LYS A 48 -12.95 -36.24 -6.73
N GLN A 49 -13.79 -35.52 -7.48
CA GLN A 49 -13.53 -35.06 -8.86
C GLN A 49 -12.72 -33.75 -8.94
N LYS A 50 -12.14 -33.28 -7.82
CA LYS A 50 -11.33 -32.05 -7.70
C LYS A 50 -12.07 -30.74 -7.96
N SER A 51 -13.41 -30.76 -8.01
CA SER A 51 -14.23 -29.54 -8.06
C SER A 51 -14.18 -28.83 -6.72
N ARG A 52 -14.01 -27.50 -6.73
CA ARG A 52 -13.99 -26.68 -5.51
C ARG A 52 -15.38 -26.65 -4.87
N LEU A 53 -15.40 -26.65 -3.55
CA LEU A 53 -16.56 -26.45 -2.71
C LEU A 53 -16.33 -25.19 -1.89
N TYR A 54 -17.39 -24.41 -1.70
CA TYR A 54 -17.31 -23.11 -1.04
C TYR A 54 -18.18 -23.12 0.21
N SER A 55 -17.65 -22.64 1.33
CA SER A 55 -18.43 -22.36 2.53
C SER A 55 -19.21 -21.05 2.38
N ALA A 56 -20.16 -20.80 3.28
CA ALA A 56 -20.86 -19.51 3.34
C ALA A 56 -19.88 -18.32 3.48
N LYS A 57 -18.82 -18.48 4.27
CA LYS A 57 -17.76 -17.46 4.44
C LYS A 57 -17.01 -17.20 3.14
N ASP A 58 -16.69 -18.25 2.39
CA ASP A 58 -16.02 -18.12 1.10
C ASP A 58 -16.86 -17.32 0.11
N ILE A 59 -18.19 -17.52 0.13
CA ILE A 59 -19.13 -16.78 -0.73
C ILE A 59 -19.12 -15.30 -0.35
N GLU A 60 -19.16 -14.97 0.94
CA GLU A 60 -19.07 -13.58 1.43
C GLU A 60 -17.75 -12.91 1.05
N ASP A 61 -16.62 -13.59 1.27
CA ASP A 61 -15.30 -13.07 0.91
C ASP A 61 -15.16 -12.89 -0.60
N LEU A 62 -15.74 -13.78 -1.41
CA LEU A 62 -15.80 -13.65 -2.86
C LEU A 62 -16.71 -12.51 -3.32
N LYS A 63 -17.79 -12.19 -2.59
CA LYS A 63 -18.61 -10.97 -2.83
C LYS A 63 -17.77 -9.73 -2.59
N ALA A 64 -17.10 -9.65 -1.43
CA ALA A 64 -16.21 -8.54 -1.10
C ALA A 64 -15.10 -8.39 -2.16
N PHE A 65 -14.50 -9.51 -2.58
CA PHE A 65 -13.46 -9.52 -3.60
C PHE A 65 -13.95 -9.00 -4.94
N ARG A 66 -15.15 -9.41 -5.37
CA ARG A 66 -15.76 -8.88 -6.58
C ARG A 66 -15.97 -7.37 -6.48
N THR A 67 -16.44 -6.86 -5.34
CA THR A 67 -16.65 -5.41 -5.16
C THR A 67 -15.34 -4.64 -5.24
N LEU A 68 -14.28 -5.08 -4.55
CA LEU A 68 -12.96 -4.45 -4.61
C LEU A 68 -12.35 -4.53 -6.02
N SER A 69 -12.57 -5.63 -6.74
CA SER A 69 -12.03 -5.80 -8.10
C SER A 69 -12.64 -4.89 -9.15
N LYS A 70 -13.78 -4.25 -8.87
CA LYS A 70 -14.41 -3.28 -9.78
C LYS A 70 -13.80 -1.88 -9.67
N ASN A 71 -13.01 -1.62 -8.63
CA ASN A 71 -12.32 -0.35 -8.46
C ASN A 71 -11.20 -0.27 -9.50
N ALA A 72 -11.16 0.81 -10.29
CA ALA A 72 -10.25 0.95 -11.43
C ALA A 72 -8.75 0.99 -11.03
N ASP A 73 -8.46 1.31 -9.76
CA ASP A 73 -7.10 1.52 -9.27
C ASP A 73 -6.42 0.25 -8.75
N LEU A 74 -7.14 -0.88 -8.66
CA LEU A 74 -6.63 -2.12 -8.05
C LEU A 74 -6.58 -3.27 -9.04
N THR A 75 -5.45 -3.98 -9.05
CA THR A 75 -5.38 -5.24 -9.79
C THR A 75 -6.14 -6.35 -9.05
N LEU A 76 -6.64 -7.35 -9.80
CA LEU A 76 -7.31 -8.53 -9.23
C LEU A 76 -6.47 -9.26 -8.16
N GLN A 77 -5.15 -9.20 -8.26
CA GLN A 77 -4.26 -9.85 -7.27
C GLN A 77 -4.14 -9.03 -5.99
N GLU A 78 -4.10 -7.71 -6.09
CA GLU A 78 -4.05 -6.81 -4.94
C GLU A 78 -5.36 -6.80 -4.16
N ALA A 79 -6.49 -6.76 -4.87
CA ALA A 79 -7.81 -6.90 -4.25
C ALA A 79 -7.92 -8.23 -3.48
N ALA A 80 -7.39 -9.33 -4.05
CA ALA A 80 -7.38 -10.62 -3.38
C ALA A 80 -6.44 -10.62 -2.16
N ARG A 81 -5.30 -9.93 -2.23
CA ARG A 81 -4.38 -9.79 -1.08
C ARG A 81 -5.02 -9.04 0.07
N GLN A 82 -5.81 -8.01 -0.21
CA GLN A 82 -6.45 -7.21 0.84
C GLN A 82 -7.47 -8.02 1.65
N ILE A 83 -8.19 -8.94 1.01
CA ILE A 83 -9.20 -9.78 1.68
C ILE A 83 -8.58 -11.06 2.24
N PHE A 84 -7.80 -11.77 1.44
CA PHE A 84 -7.37 -13.15 1.75
C PHE A 84 -5.96 -13.26 2.33
N ALA A 85 -5.05 -12.29 2.15
CA ALA A 85 -3.68 -12.41 2.68
C ALA A 85 -3.54 -12.01 4.16
N VAL A 86 -4.61 -11.47 4.77
CA VAL A 86 -4.63 -11.12 6.21
C VAL A 86 -4.68 -12.37 7.10
N SER A 87 -5.21 -13.49 6.60
CA SER A 87 -5.31 -14.75 7.36
C SER A 87 -3.99 -15.52 7.45
N ASP A 88 -3.03 -15.31 6.53
CA ASP A 88 -1.74 -16.02 6.55
C ASP A 88 -0.77 -15.55 7.63
N LYS A 89 -0.93 -14.34 8.21
CA LYS A 89 -0.16 -13.99 9.42
C LYS A 89 -0.48 -14.93 10.58
N LYS A 90 -1.69 -15.48 10.65
CA LYS A 90 -2.07 -16.41 11.73
C LYS A 90 -1.63 -17.85 11.46
N THR A 91 -1.60 -18.30 10.21
CA THR A 91 -1.36 -19.73 9.89
C THR A 91 0.11 -20.06 9.63
N GLU A 92 0.90 -19.13 9.08
CA GLU A 92 2.36 -19.29 8.97
C GLU A 92 3.06 -19.16 10.32
N GLU A 93 2.50 -18.40 11.28
CA GLU A 93 2.97 -18.38 12.66
C GLU A 93 2.73 -19.72 13.37
N VAL A 94 1.61 -20.41 13.12
CA VAL A 94 1.32 -21.72 13.73
C VAL A 94 2.20 -22.85 13.16
N LYS A 95 2.46 -22.86 11.85
CA LYS A 95 3.36 -23.86 11.23
C LYS A 95 4.84 -23.59 11.50
N LYS A 96 5.26 -22.33 11.65
CA LYS A 96 6.61 -21.98 12.13
C LYS A 96 6.77 -22.20 13.64
N ALA A 97 5.73 -21.97 14.45
CA ALA A 97 5.74 -22.28 15.88
C ALA A 97 5.86 -23.78 16.16
N ALA A 98 5.13 -24.63 15.42
CA ALA A 98 5.24 -26.09 15.59
C ALA A 98 6.61 -26.65 15.19
N LYS A 99 7.31 -26.00 14.25
CA LYS A 99 8.66 -26.41 13.81
C LYS A 99 9.77 -25.82 14.70
N MET A 100 9.57 -24.65 15.31
CA MET A 100 10.48 -24.06 16.30
C MET A 100 10.36 -24.71 17.68
N GLN A 101 9.19 -25.20 18.10
CA GLN A 101 9.04 -25.87 19.40
C GLN A 101 9.87 -27.16 19.54
N LYS A 102 10.18 -27.86 18.43
CA LYS A 102 11.03 -29.06 18.46
C LYS A 102 12.54 -28.76 18.47
N SER A 103 12.96 -27.53 18.16
CA SER A 103 14.37 -27.09 18.21
C SER A 103 14.69 -26.14 19.37
N VAL A 104 13.68 -25.64 20.09
CA VAL A 104 13.86 -24.71 21.22
C VAL A 104 13.95 -25.44 22.57
N ALA A 105 13.50 -26.70 22.68
CA ALA A 105 13.61 -27.47 23.92
C ALA A 105 15.05 -27.81 24.35
N THR A 106 16.07 -27.52 23.52
CA THR A 106 17.49 -27.71 23.89
C THR A 106 18.27 -26.41 24.12
N ASN A 107 17.70 -25.21 23.86
CA ASN A 107 18.43 -23.94 23.96
C ASN A 107 17.67 -22.85 24.76
N THR A 108 16.86 -23.21 25.75
CA THR A 108 16.37 -22.25 26.75
C THR A 108 17.42 -22.01 27.83
N ALA A 109 18.51 -21.33 27.46
CA ALA A 109 19.36 -20.63 28.39
C ALA A 109 19.90 -19.38 27.67
N THR A 110 19.62 -18.21 28.27
CA THR A 110 20.09 -16.86 27.93
C THR A 110 19.52 -16.22 26.66
N VAL A 111 18.33 -15.62 26.77
CA VAL A 111 18.04 -14.39 26.00
C VAL A 111 18.99 -13.32 26.54
N ASP A 112 19.91 -12.88 25.69
CA ASP A 112 20.96 -11.92 26.01
C ASP A 112 20.35 -10.55 26.37
N ALA A 113 20.65 -10.02 27.56
CA ALA A 113 20.07 -8.78 28.09
C ALA A 113 20.35 -7.57 27.17
N ASP A 114 21.50 -7.59 26.48
CA ASP A 114 21.89 -6.56 25.52
C ASP A 114 20.96 -6.52 24.30
N GLN A 115 20.39 -7.66 23.89
CA GLN A 115 19.44 -7.72 22.78
C GLN A 115 18.08 -7.12 23.18
N VAL A 116 17.67 -7.27 24.44
CA VAL A 116 16.44 -6.68 24.97
C VAL A 116 16.59 -5.16 25.07
N VAL A 117 17.73 -4.67 25.58
CA VAL A 117 18.01 -3.23 25.64
C VAL A 117 18.03 -2.63 24.23
N LYS A 118 18.67 -3.30 23.27
CA LYS A 118 18.70 -2.85 21.87
C LYS A 118 17.31 -2.78 21.25
N LEU A 119 16.45 -3.76 21.53
CA LEU A 119 15.06 -3.75 21.07
C LEU A 119 14.26 -2.60 21.70
N LEU A 120 14.43 -2.37 23.00
CA LEU A 120 13.77 -1.26 23.71
C LEU A 120 14.22 0.10 23.15
N THR A 121 15.51 0.28 22.87
CA THR A 121 16.03 1.51 22.25
C THR A 121 15.49 1.71 20.84
N MET A 122 15.39 0.64 20.04
CA MET A 122 14.76 0.73 18.71
C MET A 122 13.27 1.10 18.81
N LEU A 123 12.53 0.50 19.74
CA LEU A 123 11.13 0.84 19.97
C LEU A 123 10.97 2.30 20.41
N GLN A 124 11.81 2.77 21.33
CA GLN A 124 11.80 4.17 21.78
C GLN A 124 12.09 5.14 20.64
N ASN A 125 13.09 4.86 19.81
CA ASN A 125 13.41 5.67 18.63
C ASN A 125 12.27 5.66 17.61
N THR A 126 11.61 4.51 17.42
CA THR A 126 10.46 4.38 16.52
C THR A 126 9.28 5.23 17.01
N ILE A 127 8.96 5.16 18.30
CA ILE A 127 7.90 5.97 18.92
C ILE A 127 8.21 7.46 18.80
N ALA A 128 9.47 7.87 19.04
CA ALA A 128 9.88 9.26 18.87
C ALA A 128 9.73 9.74 17.41
N SER A 129 10.05 8.89 16.43
CA SER A 129 9.88 9.22 15.01
C SER A 129 8.39 9.31 14.61
N GLN A 130 7.55 8.43 15.15
CA GLN A 130 6.10 8.45 14.93
C GLN A 130 5.46 9.70 15.53
N ASN A 131 5.87 10.10 16.74
CA ASN A 131 5.34 11.31 17.38
C ASN A 131 5.66 12.58 16.58
N LYS A 132 6.88 12.68 16.00
CA LYS A 132 7.23 13.80 15.11
C LYS A 132 6.38 13.81 13.83
N ALA A 133 6.17 12.63 13.23
CA ALA A 133 5.30 12.53 12.06
C ALA A 133 3.86 12.94 12.36
N ILE A 134 3.34 12.58 13.55
CA ILE A 134 2.02 13.01 14.02
C ILE A 134 1.97 14.53 14.17
N GLU A 135 3.00 15.15 14.76
CA GLU A 135 3.08 16.60 14.93
C GLU A 135 3.11 17.32 13.57
N ASP A 136 3.86 16.82 12.61
CA ASP A 136 3.93 17.38 11.25
C ASP A 136 2.60 17.23 10.50
N LEU A 137 1.91 16.10 10.66
CA LEU A 137 0.56 15.91 10.11
C LEU A 137 -0.44 16.88 10.74
N GLN A 138 -0.40 17.08 12.06
CA GLN A 138 -1.25 18.06 12.74
C GLN A 138 -1.00 19.48 12.22
N LYS A 139 0.26 19.86 12.01
CA LYS A 139 0.60 21.17 11.41
C LYS A 139 0.08 21.31 9.98
N GLN A 140 0.14 20.24 9.17
CA GLN A 140 -0.40 20.26 7.81
C GLN A 140 -1.92 20.40 7.80
N VAL A 141 -2.62 19.66 8.66
CA VAL A 141 -4.08 19.77 8.80
C VAL A 141 -4.47 21.19 9.19
N ALA A 142 -3.81 21.78 10.20
CA ALA A 142 -4.09 23.15 10.62
C ALA A 142 -3.85 24.18 9.48
N ARG A 143 -2.81 23.98 8.65
CA ARG A 143 -2.56 24.84 7.48
C ARG A 143 -3.66 24.70 6.43
N VAL A 144 -4.08 23.47 6.12
CA VAL A 144 -5.15 23.21 5.14
C VAL A 144 -6.47 23.78 5.63
N GLU A 145 -6.81 23.61 6.91
CA GLU A 145 -7.99 24.21 7.51
C GLU A 145 -7.97 25.74 7.42
N ALA A 146 -6.83 26.37 7.70
CA ALA A 146 -6.67 27.82 7.57
C ALA A 146 -6.80 28.30 6.11
N GLN A 147 -6.25 27.55 5.14
CA GLN A 147 -6.42 27.84 3.72
C GLN A 147 -7.88 27.70 3.28
N ASN A 148 -8.55 26.63 3.69
CA ASN A 148 -9.97 26.40 3.39
C ASN A 148 -10.85 27.52 3.97
N ARG A 149 -10.60 27.94 5.22
CA ARG A 149 -11.32 29.09 5.80
C ARG A 149 -11.12 30.36 4.99
N LYS A 150 -9.89 30.69 4.59
CA LYS A 150 -9.62 31.88 3.75
C LYS A 150 -10.31 31.82 2.38
N LEU A 151 -10.38 30.64 1.77
CA LEU A 151 -11.10 30.46 0.49
C LEU A 151 -12.60 30.65 0.67
N ILE A 152 -13.16 30.12 1.77
CA ILE A 152 -14.57 30.31 2.13
C ILE A 152 -14.85 31.79 2.39
N ASP A 153 -14.03 32.47 3.19
CA ASP A 153 -14.17 33.91 3.47
C ASP A 153 -14.10 34.76 2.19
N ARG A 154 -13.15 34.46 1.31
CA ARG A 154 -13.04 35.12 0.00
C ARG A 154 -14.25 34.84 -0.89
N SER A 155 -14.79 33.63 -0.85
CA SER A 155 -16.01 33.29 -1.59
C SER A 155 -17.24 34.03 -1.06
N HIS A 156 -17.33 34.25 0.25
CA HIS A 156 -18.39 35.05 0.88
C HIS A 156 -18.27 36.53 0.51
N GLN A 157 -17.06 37.10 0.52
CA GLN A 157 -16.81 38.48 0.08
C GLN A 157 -17.12 38.71 -1.40
N LEU A 158 -16.98 37.68 -2.24
CA LEU A 158 -17.34 37.75 -3.66
C LEU A 158 -18.84 37.54 -3.93
N ALA A 159 -19.60 37.07 -2.92
CA ALA A 159 -21.03 36.75 -3.04
C ALA A 159 -21.95 37.81 -2.41
N GLU A 160 -21.42 38.76 -1.65
CA GLU A 160 -22.16 39.94 -1.20
C GLU A 160 -22.24 40.98 -2.33
N PRO A 161 -23.44 41.36 -2.81
CA PRO A 161 -23.58 42.45 -3.76
C PRO A 161 -23.25 43.77 -3.06
N GLU A 162 -22.34 44.56 -3.64
CA GLU A 162 -22.16 45.96 -3.29
C GLU A 162 -23.53 46.65 -3.28
N SER A 163 -23.90 47.19 -2.11
CA SER A 163 -24.98 48.17 -2.01
C SER A 163 -24.36 49.56 -2.00
N GLU A 164 -24.99 50.44 -2.78
CA GLU A 164 -24.45 51.67 -3.34
C GLU A 164 -24.16 52.81 -2.34
N ASP A 165 -23.39 53.77 -2.86
CA ASP A 165 -23.18 55.16 -2.45
C ASP A 165 -22.13 55.51 -1.37
N SER A 166 -20.96 55.95 -1.86
CA SER A 166 -20.35 57.23 -1.44
C SER A 166 -19.34 57.72 -2.47
N LYS A 167 -19.66 58.84 -3.14
CA LYS A 167 -18.77 59.62 -4.00
C LYS A 167 -17.60 60.23 -3.21
N GLU A 168 -16.50 60.43 -3.94
CA GLU A 168 -15.42 61.41 -3.72
C GLU A 168 -14.45 61.19 -2.55
N LYS A 169 -13.30 60.56 -2.87
CA LYS A 169 -11.95 61.17 -2.82
C LYS A 169 -10.87 60.08 -2.91
N ALA A 170 -10.01 60.18 -3.92
CA ALA A 170 -8.56 59.91 -3.88
C ALA A 170 -8.06 59.31 -5.20
N ASN A 171 -7.93 60.15 -6.22
CA ASN A 171 -6.92 59.95 -7.26
C ASN A 171 -5.53 59.92 -6.58
N ASN A 172 -5.05 58.73 -6.18
CA ASN A 172 -3.62 58.36 -6.09
C ASN A 172 -3.33 56.96 -5.50
N LYS A 173 -4.31 56.18 -5.02
CA LYS A 173 -4.05 54.88 -4.38
C LYS A 173 -4.17 53.66 -5.29
N ASP A 174 -4.93 53.78 -6.39
CA ASP A 174 -5.19 52.66 -7.30
C ASP A 174 -4.00 52.30 -8.20
N GLN A 175 -3.02 53.21 -8.35
CA GLN A 175 -1.77 52.90 -9.07
C GLN A 175 -0.75 52.16 -8.20
N GLU A 176 -0.79 52.26 -6.87
CA GLU A 176 0.08 51.48 -5.97
C GLU A 176 -0.48 50.08 -5.75
N ALA A 177 -1.79 49.94 -5.50
CA ALA A 177 -2.43 48.62 -5.36
C ALA A 177 -2.34 47.79 -6.64
N ALA A 178 -2.53 48.39 -7.82
CA ALA A 178 -2.37 47.68 -9.09
C ALA A 178 -0.91 47.27 -9.35
N LYS A 179 0.09 48.04 -8.90
CA LYS A 179 1.52 47.68 -9.01
C LYS A 179 1.89 46.57 -8.03
N GLU A 180 1.38 46.61 -6.80
CA GLU A 180 1.64 45.62 -5.75
C GLU A 180 1.06 44.24 -6.14
N ILE A 181 -0.16 44.19 -6.69
CA ILE A 181 -0.77 42.93 -7.19
C ILE A 181 0.03 42.37 -8.40
N THR A 182 0.59 43.24 -9.24
CA THR A 182 1.38 42.81 -10.41
C THR A 182 2.79 42.34 -10.00
N GLU A 183 3.39 42.94 -8.96
CA GLU A 183 4.69 42.53 -8.40
C GLU A 183 4.58 41.21 -7.63
N GLU A 184 3.52 41.00 -6.85
CA GLU A 184 3.27 39.71 -6.19
C GLU A 184 3.09 38.59 -7.21
N GLN A 185 2.31 38.81 -8.27
CA GLN A 185 2.12 37.82 -9.34
C GLN A 185 3.41 37.53 -10.12
N LYS A 186 4.27 38.53 -10.33
CA LYS A 186 5.60 38.31 -10.90
C LYS A 186 6.50 37.51 -9.96
N SER A 187 6.45 37.77 -8.66
CA SER A 187 7.22 37.01 -7.66
C SER A 187 6.77 35.55 -7.55
N GLU A 188 5.46 35.28 -7.68
CA GLU A 188 4.93 33.91 -7.71
C GLU A 188 5.31 33.17 -9.00
N GLN A 189 5.32 33.86 -10.13
CA GLN A 189 5.80 33.32 -11.40
C GLN A 189 7.30 33.01 -11.36
N GLU A 190 8.11 33.91 -10.79
CA GLU A 190 9.54 33.69 -10.59
C GLU A 190 9.81 32.53 -9.64
N ALA A 191 9.06 32.41 -8.53
CA ALA A 191 9.15 31.28 -7.62
C ALA A 191 8.75 29.95 -8.30
N HIS A 192 7.70 29.97 -9.13
CA HIS A 192 7.28 28.81 -9.90
C HIS A 192 8.34 28.39 -10.94
N GLU A 193 8.98 29.34 -11.61
CA GLU A 193 10.10 29.07 -12.52
C GLU A 193 11.32 28.52 -11.78
N GLU A 194 11.62 29.02 -10.59
CA GLU A 194 12.72 28.51 -9.76
C GLU A 194 12.45 27.07 -9.30
N ILE A 195 11.22 26.76 -8.90
CA ILE A 195 10.80 25.39 -8.55
C ILE A 195 10.96 24.45 -9.77
N LEU A 196 10.55 24.88 -10.96
CA LEU A 196 10.71 24.09 -12.18
C LEU A 196 12.18 23.91 -12.60
N LYS A 197 13.03 24.92 -12.38
CA LYS A 197 14.48 24.79 -12.58
C LYS A 197 15.09 23.80 -11.59
N LYS A 198 14.71 23.89 -10.31
CA LYS A 198 15.20 23.02 -9.24
C LYS A 198 14.73 21.57 -9.41
N ALA A 199 13.52 21.35 -9.91
CA ALA A 199 13.01 20.04 -10.29
C ALA A 199 13.84 19.42 -11.43
N ARG A 200 14.11 20.19 -12.50
CA ARG A 200 14.97 19.75 -13.62
C ARG A 200 16.39 19.44 -13.18
N GLU A 201 17.00 20.28 -12.33
CA GLU A 201 18.35 20.05 -11.80
C GLU A 201 18.40 18.76 -10.95
N ASN A 202 17.36 18.48 -10.16
CA ASN A 202 17.28 17.26 -9.37
C ASN A 202 17.11 16.02 -10.25
N GLU A 203 16.29 16.10 -11.31
CA GLU A 203 16.19 15.03 -12.32
C GLU A 203 17.52 14.77 -13.03
N GLU A 204 18.25 15.82 -13.43
CA GLU A 204 19.58 15.67 -14.03
C GLU A 204 20.59 15.05 -13.07
N LYS A 205 20.58 15.43 -11.79
CA LYS A 205 21.42 14.80 -10.75
C LYS A 205 21.09 13.32 -10.60
N ARG A 206 19.81 12.95 -10.60
CA ARG A 206 19.39 11.54 -10.56
C ARG A 206 19.81 10.77 -11.82
N ARG A 207 19.72 11.39 -13.00
CA ARG A 207 20.19 10.77 -14.26
C ARG A 207 21.72 10.59 -14.26
N LYS A 208 22.49 11.58 -13.79
CA LYS A 208 23.95 11.47 -13.65
C LYS A 208 24.35 10.38 -12.66
N GLN A 209 23.69 10.31 -11.50
CA GLN A 209 23.91 9.23 -10.52
C GLN A 209 23.61 7.85 -11.12
N GLN A 210 22.48 7.68 -11.82
CA GLN A 210 22.17 6.41 -12.49
C GLN A 210 23.18 6.05 -13.57
N VAL A 211 23.69 7.04 -14.31
CA VAL A 211 24.73 6.82 -15.33
C VAL A 211 26.07 6.45 -14.67
N GLU A 212 26.49 7.13 -13.61
CA GLU A 212 27.70 6.80 -12.84
C GLU A 212 27.61 5.40 -12.20
N GLU A 213 26.49 5.06 -11.58
CA GLU A 213 26.21 3.72 -11.06
C GLU A 213 26.28 2.64 -12.14
N ASN A 214 25.96 2.98 -13.39
CA ASN A 214 26.01 2.07 -14.53
C ASN A 214 27.40 2.03 -15.18
N ILE A 215 28.17 3.12 -15.16
CA ILE A 215 29.56 3.18 -15.65
C ILE A 215 30.46 2.27 -14.81
N HIS A 216 30.19 2.12 -13.51
CA HIS A 216 30.95 1.21 -12.64
C HIS A 216 30.56 -0.27 -12.79
N ARG A 217 29.54 -0.61 -13.61
CA ARG A 217 29.22 -1.99 -13.98
C ARG A 217 30.01 -2.39 -15.22
N THR A 218 31.22 -2.90 -15.00
CA THR A 218 32.03 -3.45 -16.09
C THR A 218 31.36 -4.68 -16.70
N LEU A 219 31.53 -4.91 -18.02
CA LEU A 219 31.02 -6.10 -18.73
C LEU A 219 31.39 -7.43 -18.03
N ALA A 220 32.51 -7.45 -17.30
CA ALA A 220 32.95 -8.58 -16.48
C ALA A 220 31.98 -8.94 -15.33
N GLN A 221 31.22 -7.97 -14.80
CA GLN A 221 30.23 -8.18 -13.73
C GLN A 221 28.86 -8.62 -14.26
N MET A 222 28.51 -8.29 -15.51
CA MET A 222 27.29 -8.77 -16.17
C MET A 222 27.41 -10.20 -16.71
N GLN A 223 28.62 -10.73 -16.86
CA GLN A 223 28.82 -12.13 -17.20
C GLN A 223 28.34 -13.02 -16.05
N ILE A 224 27.13 -13.56 -16.19
CA ILE A 224 26.61 -14.63 -15.35
C ILE A 224 27.55 -15.82 -15.54
N ARG A 225 28.51 -16.02 -14.62
CA ARG A 225 29.27 -17.26 -14.58
C ARG A 225 28.26 -18.39 -14.39
N PRO A 226 28.21 -19.41 -15.26
CA PRO A 226 27.32 -20.53 -15.05
C PRO A 226 27.71 -21.18 -13.72
N LYS A 227 26.82 -21.07 -12.71
CA LYS A 227 26.96 -21.86 -11.49
C LYS A 227 26.99 -23.31 -11.93
N LYS A 228 28.09 -24.03 -11.66
CA LYS A 228 28.19 -25.47 -11.89
C LYS A 228 27.00 -26.11 -11.16
N LYS A 229 25.96 -26.47 -11.91
CA LYS A 229 24.81 -27.19 -11.37
C LYS A 229 25.34 -28.59 -11.10
N HIS A 230 25.61 -28.91 -9.84
CA HIS A 230 25.76 -30.30 -9.47
C HIS A 230 24.44 -30.98 -9.76
N HIS A 231 24.46 -31.87 -10.73
CA HIS A 231 23.28 -32.64 -11.05
C HIS A 231 23.11 -33.69 -9.96
N TRP A 232 21.87 -33.92 -9.55
CA TRP A 232 21.52 -34.88 -8.51
C TRP A 232 22.05 -36.31 -8.79
N TRP A 233 22.33 -36.64 -10.06
CA TRP A 233 22.93 -37.92 -10.47
C TRP A 233 24.46 -38.01 -10.26
N ASP A 234 25.18 -36.90 -10.01
CA ASP A 234 26.64 -36.91 -9.78
C ASP A 234 26.99 -37.63 -8.46
N ARG A 235 26.00 -37.83 -7.58
CA ARG A 235 26.14 -38.60 -6.33
C ARG A 235 26.20 -40.11 -6.53
N PHE A 236 25.83 -40.63 -7.70
CA PHE A 236 25.75 -42.07 -7.94
C PHE A 236 26.92 -42.64 -8.75
N PHE A 237 27.72 -41.79 -9.39
CA PHE A 237 28.85 -42.19 -10.24
C PHE A 237 30.22 -41.79 -9.67
N LYS A 238 30.38 -41.81 -8.35
CA LYS A 238 31.67 -41.58 -7.69
C LYS A 238 32.13 -42.80 -6.92
#